data_AF-A0AAW6HA26-F1
#
_entry.id   AF-A0AAW6HA26-F1
#
_cell.length_a   1.000
_cell.length_b   1.000
_cell.length_c   1.000
_cell.angle_alpha   90.00
_cell.angle_beta   90.00
_cell.angle_gamma   90.00
#
_symmetry.space_group_name_H-M   'P 1'
#
loop_
_entity.id
_entity.type
_entity.pdbx_description
1 polymer ?
#
loop_
_entity_poly.entity_id
_entity_poly.type
_entity_poly.pdbx_seq_one_letter_code
_entity_poly.pdbx_strand_id
1 'polypeptide(L)'
;MMKKIHFLLLISLLLAACSDDDKEKQPAFVTNITISDAGKTFNPGDAVTVKADGLQSGDQIILDIYWPIADNPLFPEGYSRYTRAVTTEQTTNSITFLAPGHWPASRVEMFLERAGQLQPLGQISVADGQSPEEPYL
;
A
#
# COMPACT_ATOMS: atom_id res chain seq x y z
N MET A 1 35.92 42.06 13.57
CA MET A 1 35.03 42.17 12.39
C MET A 1 34.81 40.83 11.65
N MET A 2 35.10 39.66 12.27
CA MET A 2 35.01 38.34 11.60
C MET A 2 33.78 37.49 12.00
N LYS A 3 33.13 37.77 13.15
CA LYS A 3 31.93 37.01 13.60
C LYS A 3 30.74 37.09 12.64
N LYS A 4 30.60 38.19 11.89
CA LYS A 4 29.52 38.36 10.90
C LYS A 4 29.71 37.47 9.67
N ILE A 5 30.95 37.23 9.26
CA ILE A 5 31.27 36.38 8.09
C ILE A 5 31.04 34.91 8.44
N HIS A 6 31.45 34.47 9.63
CA HIS A 6 31.18 33.10 10.08
C HIS A 6 29.68 32.82 10.26
N PHE A 7 28.92 33.82 10.72
CA PHE A 7 27.46 33.70 10.83
C PHE A 7 26.78 33.60 9.46
N LEU A 8 27.23 34.39 8.48
CA LEU A 8 26.78 34.31 7.09
C LEU A 8 27.13 32.97 6.43
N LEU A 9 28.31 32.40 6.73
CA LEU A 9 28.73 31.08 6.28
C LEU A 9 27.91 29.94 6.90
N LEU A 10 27.55 30.04 8.18
CA LEU A 10 26.68 29.05 8.84
C LEU A 10 25.26 29.04 8.25
N ILE A 11 24.72 30.22 7.94
CA ILE A 11 23.38 30.37 7.35
C ILE A 11 23.33 29.80 5.93
N SER A 12 24.40 29.99 5.14
CA SER A 12 24.47 29.44 3.78
C SER A 12 24.62 27.91 3.75
N LEU A 13 25.30 27.30 4.74
CA LEU A 13 25.29 25.84 4.91
C LEU A 13 23.91 25.29 5.29
N LEU A 14 23.15 26.02 6.13
CA LEU A 14 21.79 25.61 6.54
C LEU A 14 20.80 25.65 5.37
N LEU A 15 20.94 26.59 4.43
CA LEU A 15 20.07 26.69 3.26
C LEU A 15 20.31 25.59 2.22
N ALA A 16 21.52 25.03 2.13
CA ALA A 16 21.82 23.90 1.25
C ALA A 16 21.27 22.56 1.79
N ALA A 17 21.05 22.46 3.11
CA ALA A 17 20.47 21.27 3.75
C ALA A 17 18.93 21.20 3.62
N CYS A 18 18.29 22.27 3.13
CA CYS A 18 16.86 22.32 2.82
C CYS A 18 16.57 22.31 1.31
N SER A 19 17.49 21.78 0.50
CA SER A 19 17.11 21.34 -0.84
C SER A 19 16.42 20.01 -0.68
N ASP A 20 15.10 20.04 -0.44
CA ASP A 20 14.23 18.91 -0.67
C ASP A 20 14.43 18.48 -2.13
N ASP A 21 15.36 17.54 -2.32
CA ASP A 21 15.05 16.27 -2.94
C ASP A 21 14.08 16.42 -4.12
N ASP A 22 14.60 16.91 -5.24
CA ASP A 22 14.19 16.45 -6.57
C ASP A 22 14.46 14.93 -6.62
N LYS A 23 13.70 14.16 -5.84
CA LYS A 23 13.54 12.74 -6.08
C LYS A 23 12.87 12.70 -7.43
N GLU A 24 13.65 12.54 -8.49
CA GLU A 24 13.15 12.06 -9.77
C GLU A 24 12.14 10.97 -9.42
N LYS A 25 10.84 11.27 -9.59
CA LYS A 25 9.78 10.33 -9.26
C LYS A 25 10.10 9.11 -10.09
N GLN A 26 10.53 8.04 -9.42
CA GLN A 26 10.85 6.79 -10.09
C GLN A 26 9.69 6.48 -11.03
N PRO A 27 9.97 6.25 -12.31
CA PRO A 27 8.90 6.06 -13.29
C PRO A 27 7.99 4.95 -12.83
N ALA A 28 6.68 5.19 -12.91
CA ALA A 28 5.69 4.20 -12.55
C ALA A 28 5.92 2.91 -13.38
N PHE A 29 5.95 1.77 -12.69
CA PHE A 29 6.00 0.43 -13.26
C PHE A 29 4.82 0.16 -14.17
N VAL A 30 3.64 0.65 -13.77
CA VAL A 30 2.36 0.46 -14.45
C VAL A 30 1.53 1.74 -14.46
N THR A 31 0.63 1.86 -15.44
CA THR A 31 -0.27 3.02 -15.60
C THR A 31 -1.71 2.57 -15.86
N ASN A 32 -2.65 3.53 -15.95
CA ASN A 32 -4.07 3.28 -16.27
C ASN A 32 -4.74 2.25 -15.34
N ILE A 33 -4.41 2.34 -14.05
CA ILE A 33 -4.84 1.38 -13.03
C ILE A 33 -6.36 1.46 -12.84
N THR A 34 -7.02 0.31 -12.94
CA THR A 34 -8.45 0.14 -12.68
C THR A 34 -8.68 -1.09 -11.80
N ILE A 35 -9.48 -0.94 -10.76
CA ILE A 35 -9.87 -2.04 -9.85
C ILE A 35 -11.29 -2.46 -10.22
N SER A 36 -11.50 -3.76 -10.48
CA SER A 36 -12.85 -4.29 -10.69
C SER A 36 -13.72 -4.04 -9.46
N ASP A 37 -14.97 -3.62 -9.67
CA ASP A 37 -15.94 -3.39 -8.60
C ASP A 37 -15.47 -2.41 -7.52
N ALA A 38 -14.71 -1.38 -7.92
CA ALA A 38 -14.27 -0.32 -7.02
C ALA A 38 -15.46 0.26 -6.22
N GLY A 39 -15.29 0.37 -4.90
CA GLY A 39 -16.33 0.83 -3.98
C GLY A 39 -17.21 -0.26 -3.39
N LYS A 40 -17.12 -1.51 -3.86
CA LYS A 40 -17.69 -2.69 -3.19
C LYS A 40 -16.88 -3.03 -1.93
N THR A 41 -17.55 -3.56 -0.91
CA THR A 41 -16.90 -4.34 0.15
C THR A 41 -16.77 -5.80 -0.28
N PHE A 42 -15.54 -6.29 -0.41
CA PHE A 42 -15.24 -7.68 -0.77
C PHE A 42 -15.40 -8.59 0.44
N ASN A 43 -15.87 -9.81 0.25
CA ASN A 43 -15.73 -10.84 1.28
C ASN A 43 -14.31 -11.44 1.22
N PRO A 44 -13.76 -11.91 2.34
CA PRO A 44 -12.54 -12.72 2.32
C PRO A 44 -12.64 -13.86 1.31
N GLY A 45 -11.63 -14.00 0.45
CA GLY A 45 -11.62 -14.99 -0.62
C GLY A 45 -12.34 -14.58 -1.91
N ASP A 46 -13.03 -13.45 -1.96
CA ASP A 46 -13.53 -12.90 -3.23
C ASP A 46 -12.35 -12.59 -4.17
N ALA A 47 -12.54 -12.78 -5.48
CA ALA A 47 -11.57 -12.37 -6.48
C ALA A 47 -11.57 -10.84 -6.64
N VAL A 48 -10.39 -10.24 -6.57
CA VAL A 48 -10.13 -8.83 -6.86
C VAL A 48 -9.24 -8.75 -8.10
N THR A 49 -9.70 -8.07 -9.14
CA THR A 49 -8.92 -7.91 -10.38
C THR A 49 -8.43 -6.47 -10.50
N VAL A 50 -7.11 -6.29 -10.61
CA VAL A 50 -6.49 -5.02 -10.99
C VAL A 50 -6.09 -5.10 -12.44
N LYS A 51 -6.54 -4.14 -13.24
CA LYS A 51 -6.08 -3.92 -14.61
C LYS A 51 -5.11 -2.76 -14.63
N ALA A 52 -4.01 -2.90 -15.36
CA ALA A 52 -3.03 -1.85 -15.54
C ALA A 52 -2.18 -2.13 -16.78
N ASP A 53 -1.66 -1.08 -17.40
CA ASP A 53 -0.72 -1.20 -18.51
C ASP A 53 0.71 -1.35 -17.98
N GLY A 54 1.48 -2.27 -18.57
CA GLY A 54 2.90 -2.48 -18.23
C GLY A 54 3.16 -3.52 -17.14
N LEU A 55 2.17 -4.37 -16.80
CA LEU A 55 2.39 -5.51 -15.90
C LEU A 55 3.38 -6.50 -16.52
N GLN A 56 4.22 -7.08 -15.67
CA GLN A 56 5.27 -8.03 -16.06
C GLN A 56 5.13 -9.32 -15.25
N SER A 57 5.63 -10.41 -15.83
CA SER A 57 5.76 -11.67 -15.10
C SER A 57 6.68 -11.47 -13.88
N GLY A 58 6.24 -11.93 -12.72
CA GLY A 58 6.97 -11.77 -11.46
C GLY A 58 6.58 -10.52 -10.67
N ASP A 59 5.73 -9.63 -11.21
CA ASP A 59 5.08 -8.62 -10.36
C ASP A 59 4.19 -9.30 -9.32
N GLN A 60 4.15 -8.75 -8.11
CA GLN A 60 3.38 -9.31 -7.00
C GLN A 60 2.47 -8.24 -6.41
N ILE A 61 1.30 -8.65 -5.91
CA ILE A 61 0.45 -7.75 -5.11
C ILE A 61 0.87 -7.85 -3.64
N ILE A 62 1.19 -6.70 -3.07
CA ILE A 62 1.45 -6.50 -1.65
C ILE A 62 0.30 -5.71 -1.04
N LEU A 63 -0.12 -6.10 0.16
CA LEU A 63 -1.25 -5.54 0.87
C LEU A 63 -0.79 -4.95 2.20
N ASP A 64 -1.19 -3.72 2.46
CA ASP A 64 -1.22 -3.16 3.80
C ASP A 64 -2.68 -3.11 4.27
N ILE A 65 -2.95 -3.74 5.40
CA ILE A 65 -4.29 -4.00 5.92
C ILE A 65 -4.46 -3.20 7.20
N TYR A 66 -5.49 -2.36 7.25
CA TYR A 66 -5.78 -1.47 8.37
C TYR A 66 -7.20 -1.70 8.86
N TRP A 67 -7.38 -1.86 10.17
CA TRP A 67 -8.69 -2.01 10.80
C TRP A 67 -8.82 -1.08 12.02
N PRO A 68 -10.01 -0.57 12.31
CA PRO A 68 -10.23 0.25 13.50
C PRO A 68 -10.04 -0.59 14.77
N ILE A 69 -9.40 -0.02 15.79
CA ILE A 69 -9.40 -0.58 17.14
C ILE A 69 -10.42 0.21 17.96
N ALA A 70 -11.53 -0.44 18.31
CA ALA A 70 -12.53 0.17 19.18
C ALA A 70 -11.91 0.52 20.54
N ASP A 71 -12.35 1.65 21.11
CA ASP A 71 -12.08 2.06 22.49
C ASP A 71 -10.58 2.25 22.86
N ASN A 72 -9.70 2.43 21.88
CA ASN A 72 -8.30 2.77 22.11
C ASN A 72 -7.92 4.16 21.55
N PRO A 73 -7.92 5.23 22.38
CA PRO A 73 -7.63 6.58 21.92
C PRO A 73 -6.15 6.82 21.56
N LEU A 74 -5.23 5.92 21.95
CA LEU A 74 -3.80 6.05 21.65
C LEU A 74 -3.41 5.37 20.33
N PHE A 75 -4.14 4.32 19.95
CA PHE A 75 -3.89 3.54 18.74
C PHE A 75 -5.22 3.33 18.01
N PRO A 76 -5.61 4.26 17.11
CA PRO A 76 -6.93 4.25 16.49
C PRO A 76 -7.12 3.11 15.48
N GLU A 77 -6.02 2.57 14.95
CA GLU A 77 -6.03 1.49 13.96
C GLU A 77 -4.99 0.42 14.30
N GLY A 78 -5.36 -0.84 14.06
CA GLY A 78 -4.44 -1.96 13.94
C GLY A 78 -3.97 -2.09 12.50
N TYR A 79 -2.80 -2.69 12.30
CA TYR A 79 -2.23 -2.86 10.97
C TYR A 79 -1.52 -4.20 10.79
N SER A 80 -1.57 -4.71 9.57
CA SER A 80 -0.70 -5.76 9.05
C SER A 80 -0.11 -5.27 7.75
N ARG A 81 1.20 -5.06 7.71
CA ARG A 81 1.88 -4.50 6.55
C ARG A 81 2.63 -5.56 5.77
N TYR A 82 2.81 -5.29 4.48
CA TYR A 82 3.60 -6.11 3.57
C TYR A 82 3.09 -7.56 3.48
N THR A 83 1.76 -7.73 3.50
CA THR A 83 1.12 -9.03 3.33
C THR A 83 1.08 -9.38 1.85
N ARG A 84 1.71 -10.49 1.45
CA ARG A 84 1.66 -10.94 0.05
C ARG A 84 0.27 -11.50 -0.26
N ALA A 85 -0.38 -10.96 -1.29
CA ALA A 85 -1.66 -11.48 -1.74
C ALA A 85 -1.52 -12.86 -2.41
N VAL A 86 -2.58 -13.66 -2.34
CA VAL A 86 -2.66 -14.92 -3.11
C VAL A 86 -3.13 -14.58 -4.52
N THR A 87 -2.18 -14.47 -5.45
CA THR A 87 -2.47 -14.28 -6.88
C THR A 87 -2.99 -15.57 -7.49
N THR A 88 -4.15 -15.49 -8.16
CA THR A 88 -4.80 -16.62 -8.84
C THR A 88 -4.63 -16.57 -10.36
N GLU A 89 -4.46 -15.38 -10.92
CA GLU A 89 -4.23 -15.17 -12.35
C GLU A 89 -3.38 -13.91 -12.58
N GLN A 90 -2.49 -13.97 -13.56
CA GLN A 90 -1.70 -12.82 -13.98
C GLN A 90 -1.51 -12.86 -15.50
N THR A 91 -1.80 -11.73 -16.14
CA THR A 91 -1.57 -11.47 -17.56
C THR A 91 -0.70 -10.22 -17.71
N THR A 92 -0.40 -9.84 -18.94
CA THR A 92 0.32 -8.59 -19.24
C THR A 92 -0.50 -7.32 -18.93
N ASN A 93 -1.80 -7.45 -18.65
CA ASN A 93 -2.73 -6.33 -18.49
C ASN A 93 -3.64 -6.45 -17.26
N SER A 94 -3.57 -7.57 -16.53
CA SER A 94 -4.35 -7.78 -15.31
C SER A 94 -3.65 -8.69 -14.31
N ILE A 95 -3.94 -8.49 -13.04
CA ILE A 95 -3.60 -9.40 -11.97
C ILE A 95 -4.83 -9.60 -11.09
N THR A 96 -5.18 -10.87 -10.85
CA THR A 96 -6.30 -11.28 -10.02
C THR A 96 -5.76 -11.94 -8.76
N PHE A 97 -6.26 -11.53 -7.61
CA PHE A 97 -5.87 -12.09 -6.32
C PHE A 97 -7.09 -12.25 -5.41
N LEU A 98 -6.94 -13.00 -4.32
CA LEU A 98 -8.00 -13.18 -3.33
C LEU A 98 -7.99 -12.07 -2.28
N ALA A 99 -9.14 -11.46 -2.00
CA ALA A 99 -9.30 -10.53 -0.90
C ALA A 99 -8.85 -11.19 0.43
N PRO A 100 -8.07 -10.50 1.27
CA PRO A 100 -7.49 -11.08 2.48
C PRO A 100 -8.56 -11.49 3.50
N GLY A 101 -8.30 -12.57 4.26
CA GLY A 101 -9.10 -13.01 5.41
C GLY A 101 -8.28 -13.03 6.70
N HIS A 102 -8.87 -13.43 7.83
CA HIS A 102 -8.27 -13.44 9.17
C HIS A 102 -8.16 -12.09 9.89
N TRP A 103 -8.39 -10.98 9.20
CA TRP A 103 -8.47 -9.65 9.82
C TRP A 103 -9.92 -9.22 10.03
N PRO A 104 -10.18 -8.30 10.98
CA PRO A 104 -11.47 -7.63 11.08
C PRO A 104 -11.85 -6.91 9.78
N ALA A 105 -13.06 -6.36 9.70
CA ALA A 105 -13.42 -5.48 8.59
C ALA A 105 -12.36 -4.37 8.40
N SER A 106 -11.80 -4.27 7.19
CA SER A 106 -10.54 -3.57 6.96
C SER A 106 -10.55 -2.71 5.70
N ARG A 107 -9.79 -1.61 5.74
CA ARG A 107 -9.27 -0.91 4.56
C ARG A 107 -7.99 -1.63 4.13
N VAL A 108 -7.89 -2.01 2.86
CA VAL A 108 -6.71 -2.66 2.31
C VAL A 108 -6.11 -1.79 1.22
N GLU A 109 -4.91 -1.29 1.47
CA GLU A 109 -4.09 -0.59 0.48
C GLU A 109 -3.27 -1.62 -0.30
N MET A 110 -3.25 -1.46 -1.63
CA MET A 110 -2.63 -2.41 -2.54
C MET A 110 -1.45 -1.76 -3.24
N PHE A 111 -0.39 -2.54 -3.39
CA PHE A 111 0.83 -2.14 -4.07
C PHE A 111 1.24 -3.20 -5.08
N LEU A 112 1.78 -2.76 -6.21
CA LEU A 112 2.54 -3.61 -7.10
C LEU A 112 3.98 -3.63 -6.61
N GLU A 113 4.50 -4.82 -6.34
CA GLU A 113 5.91 -5.03 -6.09
C GLU A 113 6.61 -5.49 -7.37
N ARG A 114 7.67 -4.77 -7.76
CA ARG A 114 8.60 -5.17 -8.83
C ARG A 114 10.02 -5.01 -8.33
N ALA A 115 10.77 -6.12 -8.28
CA ALA A 115 12.17 -6.15 -7.85
C ALA A 115 12.43 -5.46 -6.49
N GLY A 116 11.50 -5.62 -5.53
CA GLY A 116 11.58 -5.03 -4.19
C GLY A 116 11.17 -3.56 -4.09
N GLN A 117 10.71 -2.95 -5.18
CA GLN A 117 10.14 -1.61 -5.17
C GLN A 117 8.61 -1.67 -5.21
N LEU A 118 7.96 -0.75 -4.49
CA LEU A 118 6.51 -0.70 -4.38
C LEU A 118 5.93 0.49 -5.15
N GLN A 119 4.89 0.24 -5.95
CA GLN A 119 4.04 1.26 -6.53
C GLN A 119 2.60 1.11 -6.00
N PRO A 120 1.99 2.17 -5.46
CA PRO A 120 0.59 2.15 -5.04
C PRO A 120 -0.35 1.88 -6.23
N LEU A 121 -1.34 1.01 -6.02
CA LEU A 121 -2.38 0.67 -6.99
C LEU A 121 -3.75 1.24 -6.63
N GLY A 122 -4.01 1.45 -5.35
CA GLY A 122 -5.29 1.92 -4.82
C GLY A 122 -5.67 1.14 -3.58
N GLN A 123 -6.96 1.14 -3.25
CA GLN A 123 -7.47 0.49 -2.04
C GLN A 123 -8.81 -0.20 -2.29
N ILE A 124 -9.12 -1.18 -1.44
CA ILE A 124 -10.42 -1.85 -1.36
C ILE A 124 -10.90 -1.91 0.11
N SER A 125 -12.19 -2.14 0.29
CA SER A 125 -12.76 -2.50 1.59
C SER A 125 -13.00 -4.00 1.63
N VAL A 126 -12.69 -4.65 2.76
CA VAL A 126 -12.91 -6.07 2.98
C VAL A 126 -13.75 -6.28 4.23
N ALA A 127 -14.73 -7.17 4.16
CA ALA A 127 -15.58 -7.55 5.28
C ALA A 127 -14.78 -8.29 6.36
N ASP A 128 -15.40 -8.48 7.53
CA ASP A 128 -14.78 -9.24 8.63
C ASP A 128 -14.47 -10.67 8.20
N GLY A 129 -13.20 -11.07 8.34
CA GLY A 129 -12.71 -12.40 8.03
C GLY A 129 -12.14 -13.14 9.23
N GLN A 130 -12.40 -12.68 10.46
CA GLN A 130 -11.97 -13.36 11.67
C GLN A 130 -12.67 -14.72 11.77
N SER A 131 -11.92 -15.71 12.27
CA SER A 131 -12.52 -17.00 12.60
C SER A 131 -13.49 -16.85 13.78
N PRO A 132 -14.58 -17.64 13.82
CA PRO A 132 -15.45 -17.69 14.98
C PRO A 132 -14.64 -18.00 16.24
N GLU A 133 -14.99 -17.35 17.36
CA GLU A 133 -14.29 -17.55 18.64
C GLU A 133 -14.55 -18.95 19.21
N GLU A 134 -15.70 -19.55 18.89
CA GLU A 134 -16.04 -20.91 19.30
C GLU A 134 -15.88 -21.88 18.12
N PRO A 135 -15.17 -23.02 18.32
CA PRO A 135 -15.11 -24.06 17.32
C PRO A 135 -16.51 -24.64 17.09
N TYR A 136 -16.85 -24.92 15.83
CA TYR A 136 -18.05 -25.68 15.50
C TYR A 136 -17.88 -27.11 16.06
N LEU A 137 -18.66 -27.43 17.11
CA LEU A 137 -18.78 -28.76 17.70
C LEU A 137 -19.80 -29.62 16.95
#